data_AF-A0A6F9L6P7-F1
#
_entry.id   AF-A0A6F9L6P7-F1
#
_cell.length_a   1.000
_cell.length_b   1.000
_cell.length_c   1.000
_cell.angle_alpha   90.00
_cell.angle_beta   90.00
_cell.angle_gamma   90.00
#
_symmetry.space_group_name_H-M   'P 1'
#
loop_
_entity.id
_entity.type
_entity.pdbx_description
1 polymer ?
#
loop_
_entity_poly.entity_id
_entity_poly.type
_entity_poly.pdbx_seq_one_letter_code
_entity_poly.pdbx_strand_id
1 'polypeptide(L)'
;MSDDVLYLVFTIVLLIAMLAYMNIKERENNAKIAKLQNVIEDITKELHYFRKELGVKDDSEEDEDYKTSLLKEEIMIELDKQISSKITPVLRTLKTMEHIIEDFQNEQQNRLLNLEQKAQSMAKLTPNYDTEEQKIENLFKEGKSIEQIAKDLRIGTGNVELVLKFKKLIK
;
A
#
# COMPACT_ATOMS: atom_id res chain seq x y z
N MET A 1 -21.28 72.87 -76.63
CA MET A 1 -19.99 72.30 -77.08
C MET A 1 -18.81 72.81 -76.25
N SER A 2 -18.71 74.10 -75.92
CA SER A 2 -17.61 74.62 -75.08
C SER A 2 -17.68 74.12 -73.63
N ASP A 3 -18.87 74.01 -73.04
CA ASP A 3 -19.04 73.59 -71.64
C ASP A 3 -18.73 72.10 -71.44
N ASP A 4 -19.14 71.22 -72.37
CA ASP A 4 -18.85 69.78 -72.32
C ASP A 4 -17.34 69.49 -72.37
N VAL A 5 -16.59 70.25 -73.18
CA VAL A 5 -15.13 70.15 -73.26
C VAL A 5 -14.49 70.64 -71.96
N LEU A 6 -15.04 71.69 -71.34
CA LEU A 6 -14.55 72.21 -70.06
C LEU A 6 -14.77 71.20 -68.91
N TYR A 7 -15.93 70.53 -68.87
CA TYR A 7 -16.20 69.46 -67.91
C TYR A 7 -15.28 68.24 -68.14
N LEU A 8 -14.98 67.89 -69.39
CA LEU A 8 -14.06 66.81 -69.71
C LEU A 8 -12.63 67.13 -69.26
N VAL A 9 -12.14 68.35 -69.48
CA VAL A 9 -10.82 68.76 -68.99
C VAL A 9 -10.78 68.77 -67.45
N PHE A 10 -11.82 69.28 -66.79
CA PHE A 10 -11.90 69.30 -65.34
C PHE A 10 -11.91 67.90 -64.72
N THR A 11 -12.63 66.96 -65.31
CA THR A 11 -12.65 65.56 -64.84
C THR A 11 -11.29 64.88 -65.02
N ILE A 12 -10.58 65.13 -66.12
CA ILE A 12 -9.21 64.63 -66.31
C ILE A 12 -8.24 65.19 -65.26
N VAL A 13 -8.32 66.49 -64.98
CA VAL A 13 -7.46 67.13 -63.95
C VAL A 13 -7.75 66.54 -62.56
N LEU A 14 -9.02 66.32 -62.22
CA LEU A 14 -9.38 65.64 -60.97
C LEU A 14 -8.86 64.20 -60.91
N LEU A 15 -8.91 63.47 -62.03
CA LEU A 15 -8.39 62.11 -62.11
C LEU A 15 -6.87 62.07 -61.85
N ILE A 16 -6.13 62.99 -62.45
CA ILE A 16 -4.68 63.13 -62.23
C ILE A 16 -4.38 63.50 -60.78
N ALA A 17 -5.12 64.45 -60.20
CA ALA A 17 -4.97 64.84 -58.80
C ALA A 17 -5.26 63.67 -57.84
N MET A 18 -6.28 62.86 -58.14
CA MET A 18 -6.64 61.67 -57.36
C MET A 18 -5.55 60.60 -57.43
N LEU A 19 -4.99 60.35 -58.62
CA LEU A 19 -3.87 59.42 -58.80
C LEU A 19 -2.61 59.90 -58.06
N ALA A 20 -2.33 61.21 -58.10
CA ALA A 20 -1.21 61.78 -57.37
C ALA A 20 -1.39 61.63 -55.84
N TYR A 21 -2.59 61.90 -55.33
CA TYR A 21 -2.91 61.70 -53.92
C TYR A 21 -2.80 60.24 -53.49
N MET A 22 -3.31 59.29 -54.29
CA MET A 22 -3.17 57.85 -53.99
C MET A 22 -1.71 57.44 -53.90
N ASN A 23 -0.85 57.86 -54.84
CA ASN A 23 0.57 57.53 -54.82
C ASN A 23 1.28 58.07 -53.56
N ILE A 24 0.97 59.29 -53.14
CA ILE A 24 1.54 59.88 -51.92
C ILE A 24 1.10 59.07 -50.69
N LYS A 25 -0.21 58.79 -50.58
CA LYS A 25 -0.78 58.04 -49.47
C LYS A 25 -0.26 56.60 -49.40
N GLU A 26 -0.08 55.97 -50.55
CA GLU A 26 0.47 54.61 -50.65
C GLU A 26 1.93 54.56 -50.21
N ARG A 27 2.74 55.57 -50.57
CA ARG A 27 4.11 55.70 -50.07
C ARG A 27 4.18 55.85 -48.55
N GLU A 28 3.29 56.65 -47.96
CA GLU A 28 3.21 56.80 -46.50
C GLU A 28 2.82 55.49 -45.81
N ASN A 29 1.85 54.76 -46.36
CA ASN A 29 1.42 53.47 -45.83
C ASN A 29 2.54 52.42 -45.94
N ASN A 30 3.22 52.34 -47.08
CA ASN A 30 4.36 51.43 -47.26
C ASN A 30 5.50 51.76 -46.28
N ALA A 31 5.75 53.04 -46.00
CA ALA A 31 6.75 53.43 -45.01
C ALA A 31 6.37 52.99 -43.58
N LYS A 32 5.08 53.02 -43.23
CA LYS A 32 4.59 52.50 -41.94
C LYS A 32 4.71 50.98 -41.84
N ILE A 33 4.37 50.26 -42.92
CA ILE A 33 4.51 48.80 -43.00
C ILE A 33 5.98 48.40 -42.88
N ALA A 34 6.89 49.08 -43.57
CA ALA A 34 8.32 48.82 -43.47
C ALA A 34 8.85 49.01 -42.04
N LYS A 35 8.38 50.06 -41.33
CA LYS A 35 8.72 50.25 -39.92
C LYS A 35 8.20 49.12 -39.03
N LEU A 36 6.97 48.65 -39.26
CA LEU A 36 6.41 47.51 -38.54
C LEU A 36 7.19 46.22 -38.81
N GLN A 37 7.59 45.98 -40.06
CA GLN A 37 8.43 44.83 -40.42
C GLN A 37 9.76 44.84 -39.66
N ASN A 38 10.43 45.99 -39.60
CA ASN A 38 11.68 46.12 -38.85
C ASN A 38 11.48 45.85 -37.35
N VAL A 39 10.40 46.37 -36.75
CA VAL A 39 10.09 46.10 -35.33
C VAL A 39 9.78 44.62 -35.10
N ILE A 40 9.06 43.97 -36.01
CA ILE A 40 8.79 42.52 -35.93
C ILE A 40 10.10 41.73 -36.06
N GLU A 41 11.00 42.13 -36.94
CA GLU A 41 12.30 41.48 -37.12
C GLU A 41 13.15 41.62 -35.86
N ASP A 42 13.18 42.80 -35.24
CA ASP A 42 13.90 43.05 -34.00
C ASP A 42 13.31 42.23 -32.84
N ILE A 43 11.98 42.19 -32.69
CA ILE A 43 11.29 41.34 -31.71
C ILE A 43 11.62 39.86 -31.95
N THR A 44 11.65 39.42 -33.20
CA THR A 44 11.96 38.02 -33.55
C THR A 44 13.40 37.67 -33.18
N LYS A 45 14.34 38.58 -33.44
CA LYS A 45 15.75 38.42 -33.04
C LYS A 45 15.88 38.38 -31.52
N GLU A 46 15.30 39.34 -30.80
CA GLU A 46 15.31 39.37 -29.34
C GLU A 46 14.69 38.11 -28.75
N LEU A 47 13.58 37.62 -29.30
CA LEU A 47 12.95 36.38 -28.88
C LEU A 47 13.86 35.16 -29.10
N HIS A 48 14.58 35.10 -30.23
CA HIS A 48 15.56 34.06 -30.49
C HIS A 48 16.76 34.15 -29.53
N TYR A 49 17.28 35.36 -29.26
CA TYR A 49 18.34 35.55 -28.27
C TYR A 49 17.89 35.15 -26.86
N PHE A 50 16.68 35.54 -26.46
CA PHE A 50 16.11 35.19 -25.16
C PHE A 50 15.87 33.69 -25.02
N ARG A 51 15.33 33.01 -26.05
CA ARG A 51 15.22 31.55 -26.09
C ARG A 51 16.58 30.87 -25.93
N LYS A 52 17.61 31.38 -26.63
CA LYS A 52 18.98 30.88 -26.55
C LYS A 52 19.60 31.07 -25.16
N GLU A 53 19.37 32.22 -24.52
CA GLU A 53 19.85 32.50 -23.16
C GLU A 53 19.15 31.61 -22.12
N LEU A 54 17.86 31.33 -22.31
CA LEU A 54 17.10 30.38 -21.51
C LEU A 54 17.47 28.90 -21.77
N GLY A 55 18.41 28.63 -22.67
CA GLY A 55 18.83 27.27 -23.01
C GLY A 55 17.77 26.47 -23.77
N VAL A 56 16.71 27.13 -24.27
CA VAL A 56 15.70 26.52 -25.13
C VAL A 56 16.31 26.45 -26.53
N LYS A 57 16.93 25.31 -26.85
CA LYS A 57 17.32 25.00 -28.21
C LYS A 57 16.04 24.85 -29.05
N ASP A 58 16.11 25.32 -30.29
CA ASP A 58 15.01 25.26 -31.23
C ASP A 58 14.61 23.78 -31.41
N ASP A 59 13.31 23.50 -31.38
CA ASP A 59 12.71 22.17 -31.42
C ASP A 59 13.14 21.37 -32.66
N SER A 60 14.33 20.79 -32.63
CA SER A 60 14.82 19.82 -33.60
C SER A 60 14.92 18.48 -32.89
N GLU A 61 13.87 17.65 -32.97
CA GLU A 61 13.72 16.20 -32.71
C GLU A 61 14.41 15.53 -31.49
N GLU A 62 15.55 16.00 -31.00
CA GLU A 62 16.29 15.57 -29.81
C GLU A 62 15.69 16.09 -28.49
N ASP A 63 14.95 17.22 -28.49
CA ASP A 63 14.38 17.81 -27.27
C ASP A 63 13.13 17.08 -26.75
N GLU A 64 12.38 16.38 -27.61
CA GLU A 64 11.33 15.46 -27.15
C GLU A 64 11.91 14.31 -26.34
N ASP A 65 13.06 13.76 -26.75
CA ASP A 65 13.70 12.64 -26.05
C ASP A 65 14.34 13.10 -24.74
N TYR A 66 14.97 14.28 -24.71
CA TYR A 66 15.53 14.84 -23.47
C TYR A 66 14.43 15.19 -22.45
N LYS A 67 13.36 15.87 -22.87
CA LYS A 67 12.23 16.20 -22.00
C LYS A 67 11.47 14.95 -21.54
N THR A 68 11.35 13.93 -22.40
CA THR A 68 10.78 12.62 -22.03
C THR A 68 11.69 11.87 -21.06
N SER A 69 13.01 11.96 -21.22
CA SER A 69 13.99 11.34 -20.32
C SER A 69 13.96 11.97 -18.93
N LEU A 70 13.89 13.30 -18.84
CA LEU A 70 13.76 14.02 -17.58
C LEU A 70 12.42 13.71 -16.90
N LEU A 71 11.32 13.66 -17.66
CA LEU A 71 10.02 13.27 -17.13
C LEU A 71 10.03 11.83 -16.62
N LYS A 72 10.71 10.92 -17.33
CA LYS A 72 10.87 9.52 -16.92
C LYS A 72 11.71 9.39 -15.65
N GLU A 73 12.77 10.18 -15.52
CA GLU A 73 13.61 10.24 -14.32
C GLU A 73 12.81 10.77 -13.12
N GLU A 74 12.06 11.85 -13.30
CA GLU A 74 11.20 12.42 -12.26
C GLU A 74 10.09 11.45 -11.82
N ILE A 75 9.45 10.77 -12.78
CA ILE A 75 8.50 9.69 -12.50
C ILE A 75 9.18 8.56 -11.71
N MET A 76 10.39 8.16 -12.09
CA MET A 76 11.11 7.06 -11.44
C MET A 76 11.50 7.42 -10.00
N ILE A 77 11.92 8.66 -9.75
CA ILE A 77 12.21 9.18 -8.41
C ILE A 77 10.95 9.20 -7.55
N GLU A 78 9.84 9.70 -8.07
CA GLU A 78 8.58 9.75 -7.31
C GLU A 78 8.02 8.33 -7.07
N LEU A 79 8.19 7.41 -8.02
CA LEU A 79 7.81 6.00 -7.86
C LEU A 79 8.67 5.33 -6.78
N ASP A 80 9.99 5.54 -6.77
CA ASP A 80 10.90 4.99 -5.76
C ASP A 80 10.57 5.54 -4.37
N LYS A 81 10.24 6.83 -4.27
CA LYS A 81 9.76 7.45 -3.03
C LYS A 81 8.42 6.85 -2.57
N GLN A 82 7.48 6.59 -3.48
CA GLN A 82 6.22 5.94 -3.14
C GLN A 82 6.39 4.48 -2.74
N ILE A 83 7.25 3.72 -3.43
CA ILE A 83 7.61 2.35 -3.08
C ILE A 83 8.28 2.33 -1.70
N SER A 84 9.26 3.19 -1.48
CA SER A 84 9.97 3.29 -0.21
C SER A 84 9.06 3.71 0.94
N SER A 85 8.10 4.60 0.70
CA SER A 85 7.17 5.07 1.75
C SER A 85 6.02 4.11 2.03
N LYS A 86 5.54 3.33 1.05
CA LYS A 86 4.38 2.45 1.20
C LYS A 86 4.73 0.96 1.28
N ILE A 87 5.64 0.47 0.44
CA ILE A 87 5.95 -0.97 0.32
C ILE A 87 6.97 -1.41 1.38
N THR A 88 8.03 -0.65 1.61
CA THR A 88 9.05 -0.96 2.64
C THR A 88 8.45 -1.17 4.04
N PRO A 89 7.57 -0.29 4.57
CA PRO A 89 6.96 -0.53 5.88
C PRO A 89 6.04 -1.76 5.87
N VAL A 90 5.31 -2.03 4.80
CA VAL A 90 4.46 -3.23 4.69
C VAL A 90 5.30 -4.51 4.73
N LEU A 91 6.41 -4.56 3.98
CA LEU A 91 7.36 -5.68 4.02
C LEU A 91 7.96 -5.86 5.41
N ARG A 92 8.30 -4.77 6.11
CA ARG A 92 8.79 -4.82 7.48
C ARG A 92 7.73 -5.40 8.42
N THR A 93 6.48 -4.94 8.32
CA THR A 93 5.36 -5.48 9.10
C THR A 93 5.14 -6.96 8.85
N LEU A 94 5.21 -7.41 7.59
CA LEU A 94 5.08 -8.83 7.26
C LEU A 94 6.19 -9.68 7.90
N LYS A 95 7.45 -9.24 7.84
CA LYS A 95 8.56 -9.92 8.52
C LYS A 95 8.39 -9.95 10.03
N THR A 96 7.91 -8.86 10.63
CA THR A 96 7.60 -8.85 12.06
C THR A 96 6.47 -9.82 12.39
N MET A 97 5.44 -9.91 11.53
CA MET A 97 4.33 -10.83 11.72
C MET A 97 4.78 -12.30 11.62
N GLU A 98 5.71 -12.60 10.69
CA GLU A 98 6.34 -13.92 10.57
C GLU A 98 7.02 -14.32 11.90
N HIS A 99 7.84 -13.44 12.48
CA HIS A 99 8.47 -13.71 13.78
C HIS A 99 7.45 -13.87 14.92
N ILE A 100 6.40 -13.04 14.96
CA ILE A 100 5.35 -13.17 15.99
C ILE A 100 4.63 -14.52 15.87
N ILE A 101 4.39 -14.99 14.64
CA ILE A 101 3.74 -16.30 14.40
C ILE A 101 4.65 -17.43 14.87
N GLU A 102 5.95 -17.37 14.56
CA GLU A 102 6.93 -18.36 14.99
C GLU A 102 7.03 -18.42 16.53
N ASP A 103 7.14 -17.26 17.18
CA ASP A 103 7.15 -17.16 18.65
C ASP A 103 5.86 -17.69 19.27
N PHE A 104 4.71 -17.36 18.69
CA PHE A 104 3.42 -17.86 19.16
C PHE A 104 3.32 -19.38 19.02
N GLN A 105 3.75 -19.95 17.90
CA GLN A 105 3.78 -21.40 17.70
C GLN A 105 4.65 -22.10 18.75
N ASN A 106 5.86 -21.57 18.98
CA ASN A 106 6.78 -22.08 20.00
C ASN A 106 6.18 -21.98 21.41
N GLU A 107 5.52 -20.85 21.74
CA GLU A 107 4.85 -20.68 23.03
C GLU A 107 3.71 -21.68 23.21
N GLN A 108 2.84 -21.84 22.19
CA GLN A 108 1.72 -22.78 22.26
C GLN A 108 2.21 -24.22 22.39
N GLN A 109 3.27 -24.60 21.66
CA GLN A 109 3.87 -25.92 21.79
C GLN A 109 4.40 -26.16 23.20
N ASN A 110 5.11 -25.19 23.79
CA ASN A 110 5.60 -25.28 25.16
C ASN A 110 4.46 -25.35 26.18
N ARG A 111 3.38 -24.57 26.00
CA ARG A 111 2.19 -24.65 26.86
C ARG A 111 1.52 -26.01 26.76
N LEU A 112 1.40 -26.55 25.55
CA LEU A 112 0.83 -27.88 25.31
C LEU A 112 1.67 -28.96 26.00
N LEU A 113 2.98 -28.95 25.82
CA LEU A 113 3.90 -29.89 26.49
C LEU A 113 3.78 -29.81 28.02
N ASN A 114 3.73 -28.59 28.58
CA ASN A 114 3.54 -28.40 30.01
C ASN A 114 2.18 -28.92 30.50
N LEU A 115 1.13 -28.73 29.71
CA LEU A 115 -0.20 -29.28 30.01
C LEU A 115 -0.21 -30.80 29.93
N GLU A 116 0.43 -31.40 28.94
CA GLU A 116 0.57 -32.86 28.82
C GLU A 116 1.33 -33.44 30.01
N GLN A 117 2.44 -32.82 30.44
CA GLN A 117 3.20 -33.24 31.61
C GLN A 117 2.39 -33.11 32.90
N LYS A 118 1.63 -32.02 33.06
CA LYS A 118 0.73 -31.83 34.21
C LYS A 118 -0.43 -32.84 34.18
N ALA A 119 -1.03 -33.09 33.04
CA ALA A 119 -2.11 -34.08 32.89
C ALA A 119 -1.60 -35.49 33.16
N GLN A 120 -0.40 -35.84 32.68
CA GLN A 120 0.23 -37.14 32.93
C GLN A 120 0.59 -37.33 34.41
N SER A 121 1.06 -36.28 35.09
CA SER A 121 1.31 -36.34 36.54
C SER A 121 0.01 -36.42 37.33
N MET A 122 -1.03 -35.69 36.94
CA MET A 122 -2.38 -35.80 37.53
C MET A 122 -3.00 -37.19 37.32
N ALA A 123 -2.84 -37.79 36.14
CA ALA A 123 -3.28 -39.16 35.87
C ALA A 123 -2.56 -40.19 36.77
N LYS A 124 -1.26 -39.96 37.06
CA LYS A 124 -0.49 -40.78 38.01
C LYS A 124 -0.86 -40.52 39.47
N LEU A 125 -1.33 -39.30 39.79
CA LEU A 125 -1.74 -38.87 41.12
C LEU A 125 -3.23 -39.10 41.40
N THR A 126 -4.01 -39.55 40.41
CA THR A 126 -5.39 -39.97 40.64
C THR A 126 -5.30 -41.33 41.34
N PRO A 127 -5.60 -41.39 42.65
CA PRO A 127 -5.51 -42.65 43.35
C PRO A 127 -6.57 -43.58 42.78
N ASN A 128 -6.14 -44.74 42.30
CA ASN A 128 -6.99 -45.77 41.71
C ASN A 128 -7.81 -46.49 42.81
N TYR A 129 -8.56 -45.72 43.61
CA TYR A 129 -9.41 -46.21 44.71
C TYR A 129 -10.57 -47.08 44.21
N ASP A 130 -10.89 -47.00 42.92
CA ASP A 130 -12.04 -47.71 42.36
C ASP A 130 -11.84 -49.23 42.23
N THR A 131 -10.62 -49.77 42.31
CA THR A 131 -10.45 -51.22 42.11
C THR A 131 -10.37 -52.04 43.39
N GLU A 132 -9.79 -51.52 44.48
CA GLU A 132 -9.66 -52.28 45.73
C GLU A 132 -10.89 -52.14 46.61
N GLU A 133 -11.46 -50.94 46.75
CA GLU A 133 -12.67 -50.72 47.55
C GLU A 133 -13.89 -51.46 46.97
N GLN A 134 -14.06 -51.43 45.65
CA GLN A 134 -15.17 -52.14 44.99
C GLN A 134 -15.03 -53.66 45.12
N LYS A 135 -13.80 -54.20 45.10
CA LYS A 135 -13.57 -55.63 45.36
C LYS A 135 -13.89 -56.01 46.79
N ILE A 136 -13.51 -55.18 47.77
CA ILE A 136 -13.87 -55.39 49.18
C ILE A 136 -15.39 -55.42 49.34
N GLU A 137 -16.10 -54.47 48.71
CA GLU A 137 -17.56 -54.40 48.73
C GLU A 137 -18.21 -55.66 48.13
N ASN A 138 -17.74 -56.11 46.96
CA ASN A 138 -18.30 -57.30 46.30
C ASN A 138 -18.08 -58.57 47.13
N LEU A 139 -16.85 -58.79 47.63
CA LEU A 139 -16.54 -59.95 48.46
C LEU A 139 -17.31 -59.97 49.78
N PHE A 140 -17.61 -58.79 50.34
CA PHE A 140 -18.45 -58.67 51.53
C PHE A 140 -19.92 -58.96 51.24
N LYS A 141 -20.45 -58.48 50.10
CA LYS A 141 -21.81 -58.82 49.64
C LYS A 141 -21.98 -60.31 49.32
N GLU A 142 -20.91 -61.00 48.93
CA GLU A 142 -20.85 -62.46 48.76
C GLU A 142 -20.86 -63.23 50.11
N GLY A 143 -20.81 -62.53 51.24
CA GLY A 143 -20.91 -63.11 52.59
C GLY A 143 -19.58 -63.55 53.19
N LYS A 144 -18.43 -63.15 52.63
CA LYS A 144 -17.11 -63.43 53.21
C LYS A 144 -16.85 -62.58 54.45
N SER A 145 -16.14 -63.15 55.44
CA SER A 145 -15.75 -62.40 56.65
C SER A 145 -14.63 -61.41 56.39
N ILE A 146 -14.49 -60.40 57.26
CA ILE A 146 -13.46 -59.35 57.14
C ILE A 146 -12.04 -59.96 57.09
N GLU A 147 -11.79 -61.02 57.85
CA GLU A 147 -10.51 -61.74 57.88
C GLU A 147 -10.24 -62.51 56.59
N GLN A 148 -11.28 -63.07 55.98
CA GLN A 148 -11.16 -63.77 54.69
C GLN A 148 -10.89 -62.79 53.56
N ILE A 149 -11.59 -61.65 53.52
CA ILE A 149 -11.36 -60.59 52.54
C ILE A 149 -9.94 -60.03 52.68
N ALA A 150 -9.49 -59.79 53.91
CA ALA A 150 -8.13 -59.33 54.20
C ALA A 150 -7.06 -60.32 53.71
N LYS A 151 -7.30 -61.62 53.89
CA LYS A 151 -6.40 -62.68 53.41
C LYS A 151 -6.41 -62.81 51.89
N ASP A 152 -7.58 -62.76 51.26
CA ASP A 152 -7.77 -62.91 49.82
C ASP A 152 -7.17 -61.73 49.05
N LEU A 153 -7.34 -60.51 49.55
CA LEU A 153 -6.80 -59.28 48.95
C LEU A 153 -5.40 -58.91 49.47
N ARG A 154 -4.84 -59.67 50.43
CA ARG A 154 -3.54 -59.41 51.09
C ARG A 154 -3.41 -57.99 51.67
N ILE A 155 -4.50 -57.50 52.25
CA ILE A 155 -4.60 -56.18 52.90
C ILE A 155 -4.87 -56.35 54.39
N GLY A 156 -4.50 -55.36 55.21
CA GLY A 156 -4.75 -55.42 56.64
C GLY A 156 -6.25 -55.46 56.96
N THR A 157 -6.64 -56.22 57.99
CA THR A 157 -8.05 -56.31 58.45
C THR A 157 -8.64 -54.94 58.78
N GLY A 158 -7.84 -54.03 59.35
CA GLY A 158 -8.25 -52.65 59.62
C GLY A 158 -8.60 -51.84 58.37
N ASN A 159 -7.95 -52.09 57.23
CA ASN A 159 -8.29 -51.40 55.98
C ASN A 159 -9.62 -51.89 55.40
N VAL A 160 -9.89 -53.20 55.48
CA VAL A 160 -11.17 -53.79 55.08
C VAL A 160 -12.31 -53.23 55.93
N GLU A 161 -12.12 -53.19 57.25
CA GLU A 161 -13.11 -52.64 58.17
C GLU A 161 -13.38 -51.15 57.91
N LEU A 162 -12.32 -50.36 57.68
CA LEU A 162 -12.43 -48.94 57.34
C LEU A 162 -13.26 -48.72 56.07
N VAL A 163 -12.97 -49.46 54.98
CA VAL A 163 -13.70 -49.35 53.71
C VAL A 163 -15.18 -49.73 53.89
N LEU A 164 -15.46 -50.83 54.58
CA LEU A 164 -16.84 -51.27 54.83
C LEU A 164 -17.63 -50.28 55.70
N LYS A 165 -16.96 -49.63 56.69
CA LYS A 165 -17.56 -48.54 57.48
C LYS A 165 -17.83 -47.29 56.64
N PHE A 166 -16.89 -46.88 55.80
CA PHE A 166 -17.08 -45.73 54.89
C PHE A 166 -18.24 -45.96 53.91
N LYS A 167 -18.41 -47.19 53.42
CA LYS A 167 -19.53 -47.57 52.53
C LYS A 167 -20.82 -47.90 53.29
N LYS A 168 -20.85 -47.78 54.63
CA LYS A 168 -22.00 -48.06 55.51
C LYS A 168 -22.53 -49.51 55.42
N LEU A 169 -21.67 -50.46 55.07
CA LEU A 169 -22.01 -51.89 55.01
C LEU A 169 -21.87 -52.58 56.38
N ILE A 170 -21.10 -51.99 57.28
CA ILE A 170 -20.99 -52.34 58.69
C ILE A 170 -21.08 -51.07 59.54
N LYS A 171 -21.41 -51.21 60.83
CA LYS A 171 -21.46 -50.09 61.79
C LYS A 171 -20.07 -49.69 62.30
#